data_AF-A0A1V6V2A7-F1
#
_entry.id   AF-A0A1V6V2A7-F1
#
_cell.length_a   1.000
_cell.length_b   1.000
_cell.length_c   1.000
_cell.angle_alpha   90.00
_cell.angle_beta   90.00
_cell.angle_gamma   90.00
#
_symmetry.space_group_name_H-M   'P 1'
#
loop_
_entity.id
_entity.type
_entity.pdbx_description
1 polymer ?
#
loop_
_entity_poly.entity_id
_entity_poly.type
_entity_poly.pdbx_seq_one_letter_code
_entity_poly.pdbx_strand_id
1 'polypeptide(L)'
;MSDAENPPANDAEEIKPINFEWTPDLVKIGTSRGGIHPSIGPLESKGYFTDCTYRPGMALPDPADTRECLRWAGLSDKSIIEVEQKFNDLYPDYQGPTCGYEEKHYRTGAHDITFPKVEKMLKLFVEGMFDNNDEFEYTHKGYIEQGIQLGIRLEFAIFCGLHKDDPRAIEDPHLFEESWFSQGPAGIMSDTLIPFWMQVENFMASRLVYEGKAWKDGWGTWLIHEGETLEQAKARADEEHEMLNEKAREDEKRERKEEREKWARLEAEEEAMLVEQERLEDEMLKQQSIDKAAQPKDGEDIE
;
A
#
# COMPACT_ATOMS: atom_id res chain seq x y z
N MET A 1 -2.73 -1.50 50.23
CA MET A 1 -1.49 -1.91 49.56
C MET A 1 -1.94 -2.73 48.38
N SER A 2 -1.98 -2.06 47.23
CA SER A 2 -2.60 -2.52 46.00
C SER A 2 -1.68 -3.53 45.30
N ASP A 3 -2.23 -4.71 45.03
CA ASP A 3 -1.69 -5.68 44.09
C ASP A 3 -1.60 -5.01 42.71
N ALA A 4 -0.38 -4.73 42.26
CA ALA A 4 -0.12 -4.31 40.89
C ALA A 4 0.04 -5.57 40.05
N GLU A 5 -0.98 -5.88 39.26
CA GLU A 5 -0.93 -6.86 38.20
C GLU A 5 0.19 -6.47 37.22
N ASN A 6 1.13 -7.38 37.00
CA ASN A 6 2.11 -7.25 35.93
C ASN A 6 1.37 -7.14 34.58
N PRO A 7 1.68 -6.15 33.73
CA PRO A 7 1.20 -6.16 32.36
C PRO A 7 1.71 -7.44 31.65
N PRO A 8 0.92 -8.02 30.73
CA PRO A 8 1.36 -9.19 29.98
C PRO A 8 2.62 -8.81 29.20
N ALA A 9 3.65 -9.64 29.33
CA ALA A 9 4.84 -9.55 28.52
C ALA A 9 4.41 -9.53 27.04
N ASN A 10 4.83 -8.49 26.30
CA ASN A 10 4.85 -8.55 24.85
C ASN A 10 5.62 -9.81 24.48
N ASP A 11 4.95 -10.81 23.89
CA ASP A 11 5.58 -11.90 23.19
C ASP A 11 6.22 -11.34 21.91
N ALA A 12 7.27 -10.53 22.09
CA ALA A 12 8.23 -10.24 21.05
C ALA A 12 8.97 -11.54 20.80
N GLU A 13 8.54 -12.28 19.77
CA GLU A 13 9.45 -13.22 19.12
C GLU A 13 10.76 -12.44 18.89
N GLU A 14 11.86 -12.95 19.44
CA GLU A 14 13.20 -12.46 19.12
C GLU A 14 13.27 -12.33 17.60
N ILE A 15 13.28 -11.09 17.10
CA ILE A 15 13.58 -10.80 15.71
C ILE A 15 15.02 -11.29 15.53
N LYS A 16 15.17 -12.56 15.13
CA LYS A 16 16.49 -13.10 14.82
C LYS A 16 17.06 -12.19 13.75
N PRO A 17 18.26 -11.61 13.96
CA PRO A 17 18.88 -10.80 12.92
C PRO A 17 18.93 -11.65 11.66
N ILE A 18 18.24 -11.20 10.62
CA ILE A 18 18.26 -11.85 9.32
C ILE A 18 19.67 -11.59 8.78
N ASN A 19 20.56 -12.57 8.92
CA ASN A 19 21.87 -12.51 8.28
C ASN A 19 21.66 -12.66 6.77
N PHE A 20 21.63 -11.52 6.10
CA PHE A 20 21.43 -11.42 4.67
C PHE A 20 22.77 -11.56 3.94
N GLU A 21 22.90 -12.58 3.09
CA GLU A 21 24.03 -12.71 2.17
C GLU A 21 23.60 -12.27 0.77
N TRP A 22 24.30 -11.29 0.22
CA TRP A 22 24.06 -10.78 -1.13
C TRP A 22 24.44 -11.84 -2.16
N THR A 23 23.43 -12.52 -2.70
CA THR A 23 23.62 -13.38 -3.86
C THR A 23 23.50 -12.57 -5.16
N PRO A 24 24.23 -12.92 -6.23
CA PRO A 24 24.07 -12.32 -7.55
C PRO A 24 22.62 -12.32 -8.07
N ASP A 25 21.81 -13.30 -7.66
CA ASP A 25 20.40 -13.40 -8.05
C ASP A 25 19.55 -12.30 -7.39
N LEU A 26 19.76 -12.02 -6.10
CA LEU A 26 19.06 -10.93 -5.39
C LEU A 26 19.49 -9.57 -5.94
N VAL A 27 20.77 -9.44 -6.34
CA VAL A 27 21.30 -8.26 -7.02
C VAL A 27 20.61 -8.01 -8.37
N LYS A 28 20.43 -9.06 -9.16
CA LYS A 28 19.75 -8.99 -10.47
C LYS A 28 18.28 -8.62 -10.33
N ILE A 29 17.60 -9.10 -9.28
CA ILE A 29 16.21 -8.77 -8.98
C ILE A 29 16.08 -7.30 -8.59
N GLY A 30 16.90 -6.81 -7.66
CA GLY A 30 16.84 -5.41 -7.19
C GLY A 30 17.13 -4.38 -8.29
N THR A 31 17.98 -4.70 -9.27
CA THR A 31 18.34 -3.80 -10.39
C THR A 31 17.31 -3.77 -11.52
N SER A 32 16.38 -4.72 -11.56
CA SER A 32 15.44 -4.90 -12.68
C SER A 32 14.18 -4.03 -12.64
N ARG A 33 14.13 -3.02 -11.74
CA ARG A 33 12.97 -2.17 -11.38
C ARG A 33 11.78 -2.27 -12.35
N GLY A 34 10.74 -3.00 -11.93
CA GLY A 34 9.48 -3.15 -12.68
C GLY A 34 9.52 -4.11 -13.88
N GLY A 35 10.69 -4.62 -14.26
CA GLY A 35 10.89 -5.62 -15.30
C GLY A 35 10.87 -7.07 -14.81
N ILE A 36 10.90 -7.31 -13.49
CA ILE A 36 10.72 -8.63 -12.89
C ILE A 36 9.80 -8.51 -11.66
N HIS A 37 8.68 -9.22 -11.68
CA HIS A 37 7.82 -9.40 -10.51
C HIS A 37 8.22 -10.68 -9.77
N PRO A 38 8.34 -10.71 -8.42
CA PRO A 38 8.81 -11.88 -7.67
C PRO A 38 8.03 -13.18 -7.94
N SER A 39 6.70 -13.08 -8.03
CA SER A 39 5.82 -14.23 -8.26
C SER A 39 5.54 -14.55 -9.72
N ILE A 40 5.56 -13.57 -10.64
CA ILE A 40 5.22 -13.75 -12.06
C ILE A 40 6.47 -14.00 -12.91
N GLY A 41 7.61 -13.46 -12.49
CA GLY A 41 8.87 -13.51 -13.23
C GLY A 41 9.05 -12.28 -14.15
N PRO A 42 9.87 -12.40 -15.20
CA PRO A 42 10.19 -11.29 -16.08
C PRO A 42 8.97 -10.80 -16.86
N LEU A 43 8.86 -9.48 -16.97
CA LEU A 43 7.74 -8.81 -17.58
C LEU A 43 8.16 -8.21 -18.92
N GLU A 44 7.48 -8.62 -19.98
CA GLU A 44 7.69 -8.03 -21.30
C GLU A 44 7.16 -6.59 -21.29
N SER A 45 7.90 -5.66 -21.88
CA SER A 45 7.47 -4.26 -22.00
C SER A 45 7.15 -3.93 -23.45
N LYS A 46 6.04 -3.24 -23.68
CA LYS A 46 5.64 -2.68 -24.98
C LYS A 46 5.60 -1.15 -24.86
N GLY A 47 6.71 -0.52 -25.20
CA GLY A 47 6.91 0.92 -24.97
C GLY A 47 7.10 1.21 -23.48
N TYR A 48 6.34 2.15 -22.93
CA TYR A 48 6.39 2.53 -21.51
C TYR A 48 5.51 1.67 -20.60
N PHE A 49 4.81 0.66 -21.14
CA PHE A 49 3.86 -0.16 -20.40
C PHE A 49 4.26 -1.63 -20.40
N THR A 50 4.00 -2.30 -19.29
CA THR A 50 4.13 -3.75 -19.18
C THR A 50 3.06 -4.46 -20.02
N ASP A 51 3.46 -5.46 -20.81
CA ASP A 51 2.55 -6.36 -21.50
C ASP A 51 2.01 -7.42 -20.54
N CYS A 52 0.86 -7.12 -19.92
CA CYS A 52 0.19 -8.00 -18.97
C CYS A 52 -0.78 -8.99 -19.65
N THR A 53 -0.41 -9.56 -20.80
CA THR A 53 -1.23 -10.55 -21.49
C THR A 53 -1.05 -11.94 -20.85
N TYR A 54 -2.14 -12.53 -20.38
CA TYR A 54 -2.15 -13.90 -19.86
C TYR A 54 -1.74 -14.92 -20.94
N ARG A 55 -0.89 -15.88 -20.55
CA ARG A 55 -0.51 -17.03 -21.38
C ARG A 55 -0.99 -18.31 -20.73
N PRO A 56 -1.52 -19.27 -21.51
CA PRO A 56 -1.98 -20.56 -20.95
C PRO A 56 -0.88 -21.24 -20.15
N GLY A 57 -1.22 -21.64 -18.92
CA GLY A 57 -0.27 -22.28 -18.00
C GLY A 57 0.51 -21.32 -17.10
N MET A 58 0.33 -20.01 -17.21
CA MET A 58 0.81 -19.07 -16.19
C MET A 58 0.10 -19.33 -14.86
N ALA A 59 0.89 -19.46 -13.79
CA ALA A 59 0.37 -19.46 -12.43
C ALA A 59 -0.06 -18.04 -12.08
N LEU A 60 -1.28 -17.90 -11.56
CA LEU A 60 -1.87 -16.66 -11.06
C LEU A 60 -2.75 -17.02 -9.88
N PRO A 61 -2.90 -16.13 -8.88
CA PRO A 61 -3.70 -16.42 -7.70
C PRO A 61 -5.17 -16.62 -8.08
N ASP A 62 -5.89 -17.32 -7.21
CA ASP A 62 -7.35 -17.33 -7.25
C ASP A 62 -7.87 -15.97 -6.72
N PRO A 63 -8.62 -15.19 -7.53
CA PRO A 63 -9.19 -13.93 -7.10
C PRO A 63 -10.10 -14.06 -5.88
N ALA A 64 -10.74 -15.22 -5.70
CA ALA A 64 -11.57 -15.50 -4.54
C ALA A 64 -10.73 -15.74 -3.27
N ASP A 65 -9.48 -16.21 -3.40
CA ASP A 65 -8.54 -16.31 -2.28
C ASP A 65 -7.80 -14.97 -2.09
N THR A 66 -8.44 -14.09 -1.31
CA THR A 66 -7.88 -12.78 -0.96
C THR A 66 -6.51 -12.89 -0.30
N ARG A 67 -6.27 -13.92 0.52
CA ARG A 67 -4.98 -14.09 1.20
C ARG A 67 -3.89 -14.49 0.23
N GLU A 68 -4.20 -15.36 -0.73
CA GLU A 68 -3.29 -15.67 -1.83
C GLU A 68 -2.95 -14.40 -2.63
N CYS A 69 -3.96 -13.61 -3.03
CA CYS A 69 -3.74 -12.36 -3.75
C CYS A 69 -2.82 -11.38 -3.00
N LEU A 70 -3.02 -11.22 -1.68
CA LEU A 70 -2.17 -10.35 -0.85
C LEU A 70 -0.73 -10.86 -0.73
N ARG A 71 -0.51 -12.18 -0.70
CA ARG A 71 0.84 -12.75 -0.77
C ARG A 71 1.52 -12.44 -2.09
N TRP A 72 0.77 -12.49 -3.20
CA TRP A 72 1.27 -12.13 -4.54
C TRP A 72 1.54 -10.63 -4.67
N ALA A 73 0.81 -9.79 -3.95
CA ALA A 73 1.09 -8.35 -3.85
C ALA A 73 2.34 -8.06 -3.00
N GLY A 74 2.74 -8.99 -2.13
CA GLY A 74 4.00 -8.93 -1.38
C GLY A 74 3.87 -8.92 0.14
N LEU A 75 2.66 -9.07 0.69
CA LEU A 75 2.45 -9.07 2.15
C LEU A 75 2.84 -10.40 2.79
N SER A 76 3.41 -10.33 3.99
CA SER A 76 3.71 -11.47 4.84
C SER A 76 2.43 -12.09 5.42
N ASP A 77 2.47 -13.37 5.81
CA ASP A 77 1.31 -14.03 6.43
C ASP A 77 0.84 -13.32 7.71
N LYS A 78 1.77 -12.81 8.52
CA LYS A 78 1.46 -12.04 9.73
C LYS A 78 0.65 -10.78 9.38
N SER A 79 1.15 -9.98 8.45
CA SER A 79 0.49 -8.73 8.04
C SER A 79 -0.83 -8.97 7.34
N ILE A 80 -0.98 -10.07 6.60
CA ILE A 80 -2.27 -10.46 6.02
C ILE A 80 -3.31 -10.68 7.14
N ILE A 81 -2.94 -11.38 8.22
CA ILE A 81 -3.84 -11.62 9.35
C ILE A 81 -4.21 -10.30 10.05
N GLU A 82 -3.23 -9.43 10.29
CA GLU A 82 -3.45 -8.12 10.93
C GLU A 82 -4.36 -7.21 10.10
N VAL A 83 -4.11 -7.12 8.79
CA VAL A 83 -4.94 -6.34 7.87
C VAL A 83 -6.33 -6.93 7.74
N GLU A 84 -6.47 -8.25 7.75
CA GLU A 84 -7.77 -8.91 7.72
C GLU A 84 -8.59 -8.64 8.97
N GLN A 85 -7.97 -8.67 10.15
CA GLN A 85 -8.62 -8.28 11.40
C GLN A 85 -9.10 -6.83 11.32
N LYS A 86 -8.19 -5.90 10.97
CA LYS A 86 -8.53 -4.47 10.80
C LYS A 86 -9.64 -4.25 9.77
N PHE A 87 -9.61 -4.98 8.66
CA PHE A 87 -10.65 -4.92 7.63
C PHE A 87 -12.01 -5.37 8.18
N ASN A 88 -12.06 -6.50 8.89
CA ASN A 88 -13.31 -7.03 9.45
C ASN A 88 -13.87 -6.12 10.55
N ASP A 89 -13.01 -5.46 11.32
CA ASP A 89 -13.42 -4.50 12.35
C ASP A 89 -14.01 -3.22 11.73
N LEU A 90 -13.40 -2.73 10.64
CA LEU A 90 -13.86 -1.53 9.92
C LEU A 90 -15.08 -1.78 9.03
N TYR A 91 -15.22 -3.00 8.50
CA TYR A 91 -16.25 -3.36 7.53
C TYR A 91 -16.93 -4.69 7.89
N PRO A 92 -17.59 -4.80 9.07
CA PRO A 92 -18.18 -6.05 9.54
C PRO A 92 -19.28 -6.60 8.63
N ASP A 93 -19.96 -5.72 7.90
CA ASP A 93 -21.05 -6.05 6.98
C ASP A 93 -20.62 -6.07 5.51
N TYR A 94 -19.31 -6.13 5.23
CA TYR A 94 -18.82 -6.13 3.85
C TYR A 94 -19.32 -7.33 3.06
N GLN A 95 -20.10 -7.08 2.01
CA GLN A 95 -20.51 -8.09 1.03
C GLN A 95 -19.81 -7.84 -0.30
N GLY A 96 -18.66 -8.49 -0.48
CA GLY A 96 -17.93 -8.47 -1.75
C GLY A 96 -18.41 -9.56 -2.71
N PRO A 97 -17.98 -9.48 -3.99
CA PRO A 97 -18.25 -10.54 -4.96
C PRO A 97 -17.65 -11.87 -4.51
N THR A 98 -18.41 -12.95 -4.61
CA THR A 98 -17.95 -14.30 -4.22
C THR A 98 -16.79 -14.79 -5.08
N CYS A 99 -16.74 -14.37 -6.33
CA CYS A 99 -15.63 -14.64 -7.25
C CYS A 99 -14.40 -13.76 -7.01
N GLY A 100 -14.48 -12.77 -6.11
CA GLY A 100 -13.37 -11.89 -5.74
C GLY A 100 -13.14 -10.69 -6.67
N TYR A 101 -13.89 -10.57 -7.76
CA TYR A 101 -13.78 -9.48 -8.73
C TYR A 101 -15.15 -8.95 -9.19
N GLU A 102 -15.19 -7.72 -9.68
CA GLU A 102 -16.40 -7.08 -10.21
C GLU A 102 -16.07 -6.06 -11.32
N GLU A 103 -17.09 -5.65 -12.08
CA GLU A 103 -16.97 -4.58 -13.07
C GLU A 103 -16.87 -3.21 -12.38
N LYS A 104 -15.88 -2.42 -12.75
CA LYS A 104 -15.76 -1.01 -12.38
C LYS A 104 -16.04 -0.12 -13.57
N HIS A 105 -16.92 0.85 -13.36
CA HIS A 105 -17.30 1.83 -14.37
C HIS A 105 -16.61 3.15 -14.05
N TYR A 106 -15.86 3.68 -15.02
CA TYR A 106 -15.19 4.97 -14.89
C TYR A 106 -15.99 6.07 -15.59
N ARG A 107 -15.93 7.29 -15.06
CA ARG A 107 -16.59 8.49 -15.62
C ARG A 107 -16.27 8.79 -17.10
N THR A 108 -15.15 8.27 -17.58
CA THR A 108 -14.63 8.43 -18.94
C THR A 108 -15.32 7.50 -19.93
N GLY A 109 -16.24 6.63 -19.46
CA GLY A 109 -16.78 5.53 -20.25
C GLY A 109 -15.85 4.33 -20.32
N ALA A 110 -14.74 4.35 -19.57
CA ALA A 110 -13.84 3.21 -19.50
C ALA A 110 -14.41 2.16 -18.54
N HIS A 111 -14.26 0.88 -18.87
CA HIS A 111 -14.66 -0.24 -18.02
C HIS A 111 -13.46 -1.13 -17.71
N ASP A 112 -13.37 -1.60 -16.47
CA ASP A 112 -12.31 -2.53 -16.08
C ASP A 112 -12.82 -3.53 -15.04
N ILE A 113 -12.01 -4.57 -14.82
CA ILE A 113 -12.27 -5.56 -13.78
C ILE A 113 -11.44 -5.20 -12.55
N THR A 114 -12.10 -5.03 -11.42
CA THR A 114 -11.44 -4.74 -10.13
C THR A 114 -11.57 -5.88 -9.14
N PHE A 115 -10.75 -5.84 -8.09
CA PHE A 115 -10.66 -6.87 -7.05
C PHE A 115 -10.87 -6.20 -5.69
N PRO A 116 -12.12 -5.79 -5.38
CA PRO A 116 -12.41 -4.75 -4.41
C PRO A 116 -11.96 -5.09 -2.99
N LYS A 117 -12.04 -6.37 -2.58
CA LYS A 117 -11.58 -6.79 -1.25
C LYS A 117 -10.07 -6.72 -1.12
N VAL A 118 -9.33 -7.18 -2.13
CA VAL A 118 -7.87 -7.15 -2.14
C VAL A 118 -7.38 -5.70 -2.16
N GLU A 119 -7.92 -4.87 -3.05
CA GLU A 119 -7.58 -3.45 -3.16
C GLU A 119 -7.82 -2.70 -1.86
N LYS A 120 -8.97 -2.92 -1.19
CA LYS A 120 -9.25 -2.31 0.11
C LYS A 120 -8.28 -2.76 1.20
N MET A 121 -7.95 -4.05 1.26
CA MET A 121 -6.99 -4.56 2.24
C MET A 121 -5.58 -4.04 1.98
N LEU A 122 -5.14 -3.97 0.71
CA LEU A 122 -3.87 -3.33 0.36
C LEU A 122 -3.85 -1.85 0.73
N LYS A 123 -4.95 -1.12 0.48
CA LYS A 123 -5.06 0.28 0.89
C LYS A 123 -4.96 0.43 2.41
N LEU A 124 -5.64 -0.41 3.19
CA LEU A 124 -5.54 -0.39 4.66
C LEU A 124 -4.14 -0.68 5.16
N PHE A 125 -3.43 -1.60 4.50
CA PHE A 125 -2.03 -1.90 4.80
C PHE A 125 -1.14 -0.70 4.52
N VAL A 126 -1.25 -0.11 3.32
CA VAL A 126 -0.47 1.06 2.91
C VAL A 126 -0.72 2.25 3.82
N GLU A 127 -1.99 2.56 4.14
CA GLU A 127 -2.33 3.62 5.09
C GLU A 127 -1.69 3.36 6.47
N GLY A 128 -1.75 2.12 6.98
CA GLY A 128 -1.14 1.78 8.26
C GLY A 128 0.39 1.83 8.29
N MET A 129 1.06 1.72 7.14
CA MET A 129 2.52 1.88 7.07
C MET A 129 2.95 3.35 7.26
N PHE A 130 2.16 4.31 6.78
CA PHE A 130 2.45 5.74 6.94
C PHE A 130 2.21 6.23 8.37
N ASP A 131 1.42 5.50 9.16
CA ASP A 131 1.25 5.77 10.59
C ASP A 131 2.48 5.35 11.42
N ASN A 132 3.40 4.55 10.86
CA ASN A 132 4.61 4.10 11.54
C ASN A 132 5.80 5.05 11.26
N ASN A 133 6.20 5.82 12.27
CA ASN A 133 7.30 6.78 12.23
C ASN A 133 8.60 6.26 12.87
N ASP A 134 8.81 4.95 12.95
CA ASP A 134 9.99 4.35 13.56
C ASP A 134 11.31 4.87 12.95
N GLU A 135 12.31 5.12 13.80
CA GLU A 135 13.67 5.42 13.37
C GLU A 135 14.26 4.20 12.63
N PHE A 136 14.74 4.42 11.40
CA PHE A 136 15.36 3.38 10.58
C PHE A 136 16.75 3.79 10.10
N GLU A 137 17.56 2.79 9.76
CA GLU A 137 18.89 3.03 9.20
C GLU A 137 18.78 3.42 7.71
N TYR A 138 19.26 4.61 7.34
CA TYR A 138 19.27 5.14 5.98
C TYR A 138 20.37 4.48 5.12
N THR A 139 20.30 3.15 4.98
CA THR A 139 21.18 2.34 4.14
C THR A 139 20.37 1.34 3.34
N HIS A 140 20.94 0.84 2.24
CA HIS A 140 20.31 -0.18 1.39
C HIS A 140 19.77 -1.37 2.20
N LYS A 141 20.56 -1.85 3.15
CA LYS A 141 20.18 -2.94 4.05
C LYS A 141 19.07 -2.51 5.02
N GLY A 142 19.19 -1.32 5.61
CA GLY A 142 18.18 -0.78 6.52
C GLY A 142 16.80 -0.65 5.88
N TYR A 143 16.71 -0.22 4.61
CA TYR A 143 15.43 -0.15 3.89
C TYR A 143 14.76 -1.52 3.70
N ILE A 144 15.55 -2.56 3.41
CA ILE A 144 15.03 -3.93 3.27
C ILE A 144 14.56 -4.47 4.61
N GLU A 145 15.39 -4.31 5.66
CA GLU A 145 15.04 -4.75 7.02
C GLU A 145 13.77 -4.04 7.50
N GLN A 146 13.65 -2.73 7.26
CA GLN A 146 12.45 -1.98 7.58
C GLN A 146 11.24 -2.49 6.79
N GLY A 147 11.39 -2.80 5.50
CA GLY A 147 10.30 -3.36 4.70
C GLY A 147 9.79 -4.69 5.24
N ILE A 148 10.68 -5.56 5.69
CA ILE A 148 10.32 -6.83 6.34
C ILE A 148 9.62 -6.58 7.68
N GLN A 149 10.14 -5.66 8.50
CA GLN A 149 9.53 -5.29 9.78
C GLN A 149 8.12 -4.72 9.61
N LEU A 150 7.92 -3.92 8.56
CA LEU A 150 6.61 -3.35 8.20
C LEU A 150 5.67 -4.36 7.53
N GLY A 151 6.14 -5.59 7.30
CA GLY A 151 5.26 -6.69 6.92
C GLY A 151 5.39 -7.20 5.50
N ILE A 152 6.39 -6.75 4.74
CA ILE A 152 6.63 -7.20 3.38
C ILE A 152 7.44 -8.51 3.37
N ARG A 153 7.11 -9.41 2.46
CA ARG A 153 7.88 -10.64 2.21
C ARG A 153 9.28 -10.30 1.69
N LEU A 154 10.27 -11.09 2.10
CA LEU A 154 11.68 -10.85 1.76
C LEU A 154 11.91 -10.59 0.27
N GLU A 155 11.32 -11.40 -0.61
CA GLU A 155 11.47 -11.30 -2.06
C GLU A 155 10.90 -10.01 -2.66
N PHE A 156 10.00 -9.33 -1.94
CA PHE A 156 9.45 -8.01 -2.31
C PHE A 156 10.21 -6.87 -1.61
N ALA A 157 10.63 -7.08 -0.36
CA ALA A 157 11.36 -6.08 0.42
C ALA A 157 12.70 -5.69 -0.23
N ILE A 158 13.31 -6.57 -1.02
CA ILE A 158 14.55 -6.27 -1.77
C ILE A 158 14.38 -5.12 -2.76
N PHE A 159 13.18 -4.91 -3.29
CA PHE A 159 12.88 -3.77 -4.16
C PHE A 159 12.83 -2.45 -3.40
N CYS A 160 12.58 -2.50 -2.09
CA CYS A 160 12.66 -1.34 -1.21
C CYS A 160 14.09 -0.92 -0.93
N GLY A 161 15.05 -1.83 -1.10
CA GLY A 161 16.46 -1.58 -0.77
C GLY A 161 17.12 -0.51 -1.63
N LEU A 162 16.65 -0.25 -2.86
CA LEU A 162 17.26 0.73 -3.76
C LEU A 162 17.47 2.07 -3.01
N HIS A 163 18.74 2.43 -2.80
CA HIS A 163 19.17 3.60 -2.02
C HIS A 163 20.15 4.41 -2.86
N LYS A 164 20.30 5.71 -2.56
CA LYS A 164 21.18 6.62 -3.31
C LYS A 164 22.64 6.16 -3.36
N ASP A 165 23.06 5.39 -2.37
CA ASP A 165 24.43 4.87 -2.26
C ASP A 165 24.59 3.47 -2.89
N ASP A 166 23.59 2.95 -3.63
CA ASP A 166 23.67 1.65 -4.29
C ASP A 166 24.72 1.68 -5.42
N PRO A 167 25.84 0.94 -5.30
CA PRO A 167 26.91 0.96 -6.29
C PRO A 167 26.53 0.29 -7.62
N ARG A 168 25.33 -0.29 -7.74
CA ARG A 168 24.80 -0.86 -8.98
C ARG A 168 24.00 0.14 -9.81
N ALA A 169 23.74 1.33 -9.26
CA ALA A 169 23.07 2.47 -9.89
C ALA A 169 23.84 3.10 -11.08
N ILE A 170 24.99 2.55 -11.44
CA ILE A 170 25.97 3.17 -12.34
C ILE A 170 25.42 3.35 -13.77
N GLU A 171 24.49 2.50 -14.21
CA GLU A 171 24.02 2.53 -15.61
C GLU A 171 23.07 3.69 -15.92
N ASP A 172 22.35 4.26 -14.94
CA ASP A 172 21.43 5.38 -15.22
C ASP A 172 21.27 6.36 -14.03
N PRO A 173 22.29 7.19 -13.72
CA PRO A 173 22.35 8.02 -12.51
C PRO A 173 21.20 9.02 -12.34
N HIS A 174 20.52 9.42 -13.43
CA HIS A 174 19.44 10.40 -13.34
C HIS A 174 18.19 9.82 -12.65
N LEU A 175 17.92 8.51 -12.82
CA LEU A 175 16.80 7.82 -12.18
C LEU A 175 17.00 7.73 -10.66
N PHE A 176 18.25 7.91 -10.23
CA PHE A 176 18.69 7.93 -8.85
C PHE A 176 18.60 9.35 -8.27
N GLU A 177 18.95 10.40 -9.00
CA GLU A 177 19.08 11.75 -8.41
C GLU A 177 17.75 12.52 -8.21
N GLU A 178 16.71 12.33 -9.04
CA GLU A 178 15.54 13.24 -9.03
C GLU A 178 14.23 12.68 -8.46
N SER A 179 14.06 11.38 -8.24
CA SER A 179 12.69 10.83 -8.05
C SER A 179 12.46 9.78 -6.95
N TRP A 180 13.48 9.17 -6.33
CA TRP A 180 13.26 8.03 -5.41
C TRP A 180 13.97 8.08 -4.04
N PHE A 181 14.81 9.09 -3.73
CA PHE A 181 15.58 9.10 -2.46
C PHE A 181 15.24 10.19 -1.45
N SER A 182 14.13 10.90 -1.63
CA SER A 182 13.54 11.74 -0.56
C SER A 182 12.46 11.00 0.24
N GLN A 183 12.18 9.74 -0.09
CA GLN A 183 11.10 8.97 0.50
C GLN A 183 11.60 8.03 1.61
N GLY A 184 10.86 7.95 2.71
CA GLY A 184 11.06 6.92 3.73
C GLY A 184 10.63 5.54 3.22
N PRO A 185 10.96 4.47 3.97
CA PRO A 185 10.57 3.09 3.65
C PRO A 185 9.09 2.94 3.33
N ALA A 186 8.20 3.60 4.07
CA ALA A 186 6.75 3.62 3.80
C ALA A 186 6.42 4.07 2.37
N GLY A 187 7.05 5.15 1.89
CA GLY A 187 6.85 5.67 0.54
C GLY A 187 7.39 4.72 -0.53
N ILE A 188 8.61 4.23 -0.35
CA ILE A 188 9.23 3.27 -1.30
C ILE A 188 8.42 1.97 -1.38
N MET A 189 7.88 1.50 -0.26
CA MET A 189 7.04 0.32 -0.19
C MET A 189 5.69 0.52 -0.91
N SER A 190 5.04 1.67 -0.73
CA SER A 190 3.85 2.02 -1.51
C SER A 190 4.15 2.00 -3.02
N ASP A 191 5.27 2.60 -3.41
CA ASP A 191 5.78 2.62 -4.79
C ASP A 191 6.24 1.24 -5.30
N THR A 192 6.29 0.23 -4.43
CA THR A 192 6.62 -1.16 -4.77
C THR A 192 5.36 -2.03 -4.85
N LEU A 193 4.52 -2.01 -3.80
CA LEU A 193 3.35 -2.86 -3.67
C LEU A 193 2.26 -2.50 -4.68
N ILE A 194 2.04 -1.19 -4.92
CA ILE A 194 1.00 -0.74 -5.86
C ILE A 194 1.31 -1.22 -7.29
N PRO A 195 2.51 -0.96 -7.87
CA PRO A 195 2.81 -1.46 -9.22
C PRO A 195 2.76 -2.98 -9.34
N PHE A 196 3.22 -3.73 -8.33
CA PHE A 196 3.14 -5.18 -8.35
C PHE A 196 1.71 -5.69 -8.34
N TRP A 197 0.87 -5.13 -7.47
CA TRP A 197 -0.54 -5.44 -7.47
C TRP A 197 -1.19 -5.11 -8.82
N MET A 198 -0.97 -3.91 -9.37
CA MET A 198 -1.50 -3.51 -10.67
C MET A 198 -1.10 -4.49 -11.79
N GLN A 199 0.11 -5.04 -11.75
CA GLN A 199 0.53 -6.05 -12.73
C GLN A 199 -0.24 -7.36 -12.55
N VAL A 200 -0.36 -7.87 -11.31
CA VAL A 200 -1.13 -9.08 -11.01
C VAL A 200 -2.59 -8.92 -11.42
N GLU A 201 -3.20 -7.79 -11.07
CA GLU A 201 -4.56 -7.38 -11.46
C GLU A 201 -4.77 -7.46 -12.97
N ASN A 202 -3.88 -6.84 -13.76
CA ASN A 202 -3.96 -6.86 -15.21
C ASN A 202 -3.83 -8.28 -15.79
N PHE A 203 -2.92 -9.11 -15.26
CA PHE A 203 -2.81 -10.51 -15.69
C PHE A 203 -4.06 -11.33 -15.35
N MET A 204 -4.66 -11.10 -14.18
CA MET A 204 -5.91 -11.76 -13.79
C MET A 204 -7.09 -11.34 -14.67
N ALA A 205 -7.23 -10.04 -14.96
CA ALA A 205 -8.23 -9.54 -15.90
C ALA A 205 -8.04 -10.14 -17.31
N SER A 206 -6.80 -10.20 -17.80
CA SER A 206 -6.47 -10.86 -19.07
C SER A 206 -6.79 -12.36 -19.05
N ARG A 207 -6.63 -13.05 -17.91
CA ARG A 207 -7.03 -14.46 -17.77
C ARG A 207 -8.54 -14.63 -17.91
N LEU A 208 -9.34 -13.74 -17.31
CA LEU A 208 -10.80 -13.80 -17.42
C LEU A 208 -11.27 -13.65 -18.87
N VAL A 209 -10.63 -12.78 -19.65
CA VAL A 209 -10.89 -12.65 -21.09
C VAL A 209 -10.52 -13.95 -21.83
N TYR A 210 -9.35 -14.52 -21.54
CA TYR A 210 -8.92 -15.79 -22.15
C TYR A 210 -9.87 -16.95 -21.83
N GLU A 211 -10.39 -17.01 -20.60
CA GLU A 211 -11.33 -18.04 -20.14
C GLU A 211 -12.77 -17.82 -20.63
N GLY A 212 -13.04 -16.74 -21.36
CA GLY A 212 -14.39 -16.41 -21.83
C GLY A 212 -15.35 -16.03 -20.69
N LYS A 213 -14.82 -15.55 -19.56
CA LYS A 213 -15.57 -14.96 -18.45
C LYS A 213 -15.67 -13.43 -18.56
N ALA A 214 -14.92 -12.86 -19.49
CA ALA A 214 -14.94 -11.45 -19.82
C ALA A 214 -14.70 -11.24 -21.32
N TRP A 215 -15.01 -10.06 -21.84
CA TRP A 215 -14.58 -9.62 -23.16
C TRP A 215 -14.04 -8.21 -23.11
N LYS A 216 -13.29 -7.85 -24.16
CA LYS A 216 -12.73 -6.51 -24.31
C LYS A 216 -13.26 -5.84 -25.57
N ASP A 217 -13.57 -4.56 -25.49
CA ASP A 217 -13.96 -3.72 -26.63
C ASP A 217 -13.27 -2.34 -26.57
N GLY A 218 -13.79 -1.37 -27.32
CA GLY A 218 -13.25 0.01 -27.35
C GLY A 218 -13.50 0.81 -26.07
N TRP A 219 -14.40 0.35 -25.20
CA TRP A 219 -14.78 1.00 -23.95
C TRP A 219 -14.14 0.32 -22.75
N GLY A 220 -13.67 -0.92 -22.85
CA GLY A 220 -12.90 -1.53 -21.78
C GLY A 220 -13.06 -3.03 -21.69
N THR A 221 -12.91 -3.55 -20.47
CA THR A 221 -13.10 -4.96 -20.14
C THR A 221 -14.42 -5.14 -19.41
N TRP A 222 -15.23 -6.09 -19.86
CA TRP A 222 -16.58 -6.36 -19.38
C TRP A 222 -16.72 -7.82 -18.93
N LEU A 223 -17.48 -8.07 -17.86
CA LEU A 223 -17.77 -9.40 -17.33
C LEU A 223 -18.97 -10.04 -18.03
N ILE A 224 -18.84 -11.35 -18.28
CA ILE A 224 -19.94 -12.20 -18.71
C ILE A 224 -20.47 -12.86 -17.44
N HIS A 225 -21.69 -12.51 -17.04
CA HIS A 225 -22.26 -12.98 -15.78
C HIS A 225 -22.64 -14.47 -15.85
N GLU A 226 -22.74 -15.12 -14.69
CA GLU A 226 -23.10 -16.53 -14.63
C GLU A 226 -24.45 -16.79 -15.32
N GLY A 227 -24.47 -17.74 -16.26
CA GLY A 227 -25.66 -18.06 -17.05
C GLY A 227 -25.90 -17.15 -18.27
N GLU A 228 -25.04 -16.16 -18.50
CA GLU A 228 -25.10 -15.24 -19.64
C GLU A 228 -24.25 -15.75 -20.81
N THR A 229 -24.72 -15.61 -22.06
CA THR A 229 -23.88 -15.77 -23.26
C THR A 229 -23.17 -14.46 -23.59
N LEU A 230 -22.09 -14.52 -24.38
CA LEU A 230 -21.37 -13.30 -24.82
C LEU A 230 -22.30 -12.29 -25.52
N GLU A 231 -23.26 -12.77 -26.32
CA GLU A 231 -24.22 -11.94 -27.04
C GLU A 231 -25.21 -11.26 -26.08
N GLN A 232 -25.65 -11.98 -25.04
CA GLN A 232 -26.51 -11.40 -24.00
C GLN A 232 -25.75 -10.33 -23.20
N ALA A 233 -24.49 -10.60 -22.84
CA ALA A 233 -23.64 -9.66 -22.12
C ALA A 233 -23.38 -8.38 -22.91
N LYS A 234 -23.15 -8.48 -24.22
CA LYS A 234 -23.03 -7.32 -25.11
C LYS A 234 -24.32 -6.51 -25.20
N ALA A 235 -25.48 -7.18 -25.35
CA ALA A 235 -26.76 -6.50 -25.39
C ALA A 235 -27.06 -5.73 -24.09
N ARG A 236 -26.77 -6.35 -22.94
CA ARG A 236 -26.85 -5.68 -21.62
C ARG A 236 -25.92 -4.47 -21.54
N ALA A 237 -24.66 -4.63 -21.93
CA ALA A 237 -23.69 -3.54 -21.91
C ALA A 237 -24.16 -2.35 -22.77
N ASP A 238 -24.69 -2.59 -23.96
CA ASP A 238 -25.24 -1.54 -24.84
C ASP A 238 -26.42 -0.79 -24.21
N GLU A 239 -27.30 -1.48 -23.48
CA GLU A 239 -28.46 -0.89 -22.79
C GLU A 239 -28.06 -0.12 -21.52
N GLU A 240 -27.11 -0.66 -20.74
CA GLU A 240 -26.74 -0.13 -19.42
C GLU A 240 -25.65 0.94 -19.48
N HIS A 241 -24.90 1.06 -20.58
CA HIS A 241 -23.71 1.90 -20.68
C HIS A 241 -23.92 3.36 -20.21
N GLU A 242 -24.99 4.03 -20.64
CA GLU A 242 -25.26 5.41 -20.23
C GLU A 242 -25.61 5.52 -18.75
N MET A 243 -26.41 4.59 -18.23
CA MET A 243 -26.82 4.56 -16.83
C MET A 243 -25.63 4.31 -15.90
N LEU A 244 -24.79 3.33 -16.26
CA LEU A 244 -23.60 2.96 -15.49
C LEU A 244 -22.57 4.08 -15.47
N ASN A 245 -22.41 4.81 -16.58
CA ASN A 245 -21.52 5.97 -16.65
C ASN A 245 -22.01 7.14 -15.78
N GLU A 246 -23.31 7.37 -15.68
CA GLU A 246 -23.83 8.41 -14.78
C GLU A 246 -23.70 8.00 -13.32
N LYS A 247 -24.03 6.74 -13.00
CA LYS A 247 -23.83 6.20 -11.65
C LYS A 247 -22.36 6.30 -11.22
N ALA A 248 -21.42 5.97 -12.10
CA ALA A 248 -19.98 6.12 -11.84
C ALA A 248 -19.58 7.57 -11.52
N ARG A 249 -20.19 8.57 -12.18
CA ARG A 249 -19.95 9.98 -11.86
C ARG A 249 -20.50 10.37 -10.49
N GLU A 250 -21.63 9.82 -10.08
CA GLU A 250 -22.22 10.06 -8.77
C GLU A 250 -21.41 9.39 -7.65
N ASP A 251 -21.03 8.12 -7.83
CA ASP A 251 -20.21 7.37 -6.87
C ASP A 251 -18.86 8.06 -6.66
N GLU A 252 -18.18 8.51 -7.73
CA GLU A 252 -16.91 9.25 -7.60
C GLU A 252 -17.10 10.61 -6.89
N LYS A 253 -18.21 11.33 -7.15
CA LYS A 253 -18.51 12.58 -6.43
C LYS A 253 -18.69 12.32 -4.94
N ARG A 254 -19.32 11.20 -4.57
CA ARG A 254 -19.46 10.77 -3.18
C ARG A 254 -18.10 10.42 -2.57
N GLU A 255 -17.32 9.57 -3.22
CA GLU A 255 -15.98 9.19 -2.74
C GLU A 255 -15.07 10.41 -2.54
N ARG A 256 -15.01 11.34 -3.51
CA ARG A 256 -14.23 12.58 -3.34
C ARG A 256 -14.73 13.48 -2.24
N LYS A 257 -16.03 13.42 -1.91
CA LYS A 257 -16.59 14.17 -0.80
C LYS A 257 -16.17 13.54 0.53
N GLU A 258 -16.32 12.23 0.65
CA GLU A 258 -15.88 11.46 1.82
C GLU A 258 -14.37 11.60 2.06
N GLU A 259 -13.57 11.54 1.01
CA GLU A 259 -12.12 11.74 1.09
C GLU A 259 -11.77 13.16 1.52
N ARG A 260 -12.45 14.19 0.99
CA ARG A 260 -12.28 15.57 1.48
C ARG A 260 -12.68 15.73 2.94
N GLU A 261 -13.75 15.08 3.38
CA GLU A 261 -14.17 15.11 4.78
C GLU A 261 -13.16 14.40 5.68
N LYS A 262 -12.58 13.27 5.23
CA LYS A 262 -11.47 12.58 5.92
C LYS A 262 -10.26 13.52 6.07
N TRP A 263 -9.83 14.15 4.98
CA TRP A 263 -8.70 15.09 5.00
C TRP A 263 -8.96 16.31 5.87
N ALA A 264 -10.15 16.92 5.79
CA ALA A 264 -10.50 18.05 6.63
C ALA A 264 -10.53 17.68 8.13
N ARG A 265 -10.94 16.45 8.47
CA ARG A 265 -10.89 15.97 9.85
C ARG A 265 -9.45 15.79 10.32
N LEU A 266 -8.59 15.19 9.51
CA LEU A 266 -7.17 15.00 9.82
C LEU A 266 -6.46 16.36 10.01
N GLU A 267 -6.73 17.33 9.13
CA GLU A 267 -6.17 18.69 9.23
C GLU A 267 -6.63 19.39 10.52
N ALA A 268 -7.91 19.24 10.90
CA ALA A 268 -8.42 19.80 12.15
C ALA A 268 -7.84 19.12 13.39
N GLU A 269 -7.61 17.80 13.35
CA GLU A 269 -6.94 17.05 14.42
C GLU A 269 -5.47 17.49 14.56
N GLU A 270 -4.76 17.69 13.46
CA GLU A 270 -3.38 18.21 13.43
C GLU A 270 -3.30 19.64 13.98
N GLU A 271 -4.18 20.54 13.55
CA GLU A 271 -4.25 21.91 14.06
C GLU A 271 -4.54 21.93 15.58
N ALA A 272 -5.46 21.07 16.05
CA ALA A 272 -5.75 20.94 17.48
C ALA A 272 -4.55 20.44 18.30
N MET A 273 -3.78 19.49 17.76
CA MET A 273 -2.54 19.02 18.40
C MET A 273 -1.50 20.14 18.49
N LEU A 274 -1.33 20.92 17.42
CA LEU A 274 -0.38 22.04 17.40
C LEU A 274 -0.75 23.11 18.44
N VAL A 275 -2.03 23.48 18.54
CA VAL A 275 -2.52 24.43 19.54
C VAL A 275 -2.27 23.93 20.97
N GLU A 276 -2.50 22.65 21.23
CA GLU A 276 -2.25 22.06 22.55
C GLU A 276 -0.74 21.98 22.86
N GLN A 277 0.09 21.70 21.85
CA GLN A 277 1.54 21.71 21.99
C GLN A 277 2.08 23.11 22.33
N GLU A 278 1.63 24.16 21.62
CA GLU A 278 1.97 25.54 21.95
C GLU A 278 1.54 25.92 23.36
N ARG A 279 0.35 25.48 23.80
CA ARG A 279 -0.14 25.71 25.18
C ARG A 279 0.79 25.08 26.22
N LEU A 280 1.23 23.83 25.99
CA LEU A 280 2.15 23.12 26.88
C LEU A 280 3.53 23.79 26.92
N GLU A 281 4.04 24.25 25.78
CA GLU A 281 5.30 25.00 25.69
C GLU A 281 5.24 26.32 26.46
N ASP A 282 4.15 27.08 26.33
CA ASP A 282 3.91 28.32 27.07
C ASP A 282 3.81 28.09 28.60
N GLU A 283 3.15 27.01 29.03
CA GLU A 283 3.10 26.63 30.45
C GLU A 283 4.48 26.23 30.99
N MET A 284 5.27 25.46 30.23
CA MET A 284 6.64 25.13 30.59
C MET A 284 7.52 26.38 30.68
N LEU A 285 7.39 27.33 29.74
CA LEU A 285 8.19 28.57 29.74
C LEU A 285 7.86 29.45 30.95
N LYS A 286 6.58 29.53 31.32
CA LYS A 286 6.13 30.19 32.55
C LYS A 286 6.70 29.52 33.79
N GLN A 287 6.64 28.18 33.87
CA GLN A 287 7.16 27.45 35.02
C GLN A 287 8.68 27.62 35.17
N GLN A 288 9.44 27.53 34.08
CA GLN A 288 10.88 27.83 34.08
C GLN A 288 11.22 29.27 34.49
N SER A 289 10.37 30.23 34.12
CA SER A 289 10.54 31.64 34.52
C SER A 289 10.28 31.84 36.02
N ILE A 290 9.30 31.13 36.58
CA ILE A 290 9.02 31.11 38.02
C ILE A 290 10.16 30.43 38.79
N ASP A 291 10.66 29.30 38.30
CA ASP A 291 11.75 28.55 38.92
C ASP A 291 13.09 29.32 38.88
N LYS A 292 13.35 30.08 37.79
CA LYS A 292 14.49 31.02 37.71
C LYS A 292 14.37 32.21 38.65
N ALA A 293 13.16 32.73 38.86
CA ALA A 293 12.92 33.82 39.79
C ALA A 293 13.01 33.37 41.27
N ALA A 294 12.84 32.08 41.53
CA ALA A 294 12.95 31.47 42.87
C ALA A 294 14.38 31.05 43.25
N GLN A 295 15.37 31.12 42.34
CA GLN A 295 16.77 30.94 42.69
C GLN A 295 17.28 32.14 43.50
N PRO A 296 17.85 31.95 44.71
CA PRO A 296 18.43 33.04 45.47
C PRO A 296 19.62 33.65 44.72
N LYS A 297 19.71 34.98 44.72
CA LYS A 297 20.93 35.70 44.32
C LYS A 297 22.01 35.41 45.36
N ASP A 298 22.74 34.31 45.20
CA ASP A 298 23.99 34.13 45.91
C ASP A 298 25.05 34.99 45.22
N GLY A 299 25.46 36.05 45.93
CA GLY A 299 26.64 36.84 45.63
C GLY A 299 26.34 38.23 45.09
N GLU A 300 26.11 39.19 45.99
CA GLU A 300 26.67 40.53 45.85
C GLU A 300 26.74 41.18 47.23
N ASP A 301 27.96 41.16 47.77
CA ASP A 301 28.61 42.17 48.61
C ASP A 301 27.77 43.03 49.55
N ILE A 302 28.03 42.89 50.86
CA ILE A 302 27.99 44.03 51.78
C ILE A 302 29.19 43.93 52.73
N GLU A 303 30.05 44.96 52.64
CA GLU A 303 31.14 45.34 53.57
C GLU A 303 30.71 45.44 55.04
#